data_AF-A0A9W9R1D3-F1
#
_entry.id   AF-A0A9W9R1D3-F1
#
_cell.length_a   1.000
_cell.length_b   1.000
_cell.length_c   1.000
_cell.angle_alpha   90.00
_cell.angle_beta   90.00
_cell.angle_gamma   90.00
#
_symmetry.space_group_name_H-M   'P 1'
#
loop_
_entity.id
_entity.type
_entity.pdbx_description
1 polymer ?
#
loop_
_entity_poly.entity_id
_entity_poly.type
_entity_poly.pdbx_seq_one_letter_code
_entity_poly.pdbx_strand_id
1 'polypeptide(L)'
;MKYLTAEERQQVAGDYFAPEGLYEYTKSLPFLGRVKSNTKTLVAGEWSELVLDYEVGASGLADGAWIKATFKFYSDWALFQTSDRTKDNYVSAEYVPNSLVSRQTPATVQSLGIRFDQKGHERPFQKAVIVDIQDGYLNPGDRILIRLGDRRFGGRGTRVQTFVEKDFRWRFYVDPVGTSRFAPIQPDISWSIISGPPNHIQTVSPRLVQPNVSFAVHTHAEDKWGNVTRDNRKDLVFSLHISTEGAGSQISTHKTMLAPRTGWTNAIFSDLQISADGDYTVDVSLENNDGIVGSSRSYISASSYLAVPKILFGDLHVHSDDTVGTEDSIYNFSYGREVAGLDVLGYTANDFQITKERWDATVQLIKSLNEPGKFVIYPGTEWCGNSAAGGDHNVVFLENPDEYPPEFPFDRHGNVARSFEWSENGPKDLVPGAWPLDELYATYAKDADNHLLIPHVGGRRCNLGWHHPNSSA
;
A
#
# COMPACT_ATOMS: atom_id res chain seq x y z
N MET A 1 1.32 -26.18 23.81
CA MET A 1 1.36 -27.65 23.72
C MET A 1 1.67 -28.21 25.10
N LYS A 2 1.00 -29.28 25.56
CA LYS A 2 1.38 -29.98 26.79
C LYS A 2 2.83 -30.49 26.65
N TYR A 3 3.65 -30.24 27.66
CA TYR A 3 5.00 -30.80 27.78
C TYR A 3 4.99 -31.81 28.93
N LEU A 4 5.56 -32.98 28.70
CA LEU A 4 5.70 -34.05 29.67
C LEU A 4 7.18 -34.42 29.74
N THR A 5 7.73 -34.60 30.94
CA THR A 5 9.08 -35.15 31.12
C THR A 5 9.14 -36.60 30.61
N ALA A 6 10.34 -37.14 30.41
CA ALA A 6 10.50 -38.53 29.99
C ALA A 6 9.79 -39.51 30.95
N GLU A 7 9.93 -39.28 32.27
CA GLU A 7 9.28 -40.08 33.32
C GLU A 7 7.75 -39.99 33.25
N GLU A 8 7.20 -38.78 33.13
CA GLU A 8 5.75 -38.59 33.02
C GLU A 8 5.20 -39.25 31.75
N ARG A 9 5.94 -39.19 30.63
CA ARG A 9 5.54 -39.86 29.39
C ARG A 9 5.52 -41.36 29.56
N GLN A 10 6.54 -41.95 30.18
CA GLN A 10 6.58 -43.40 30.42
C GLN A 10 5.46 -43.84 31.36
N GLN A 11 5.20 -43.07 32.43
CA GLN A 11 4.12 -43.38 33.37
C GLN A 11 2.74 -43.36 32.72
N VAL A 12 2.49 -42.42 31.79
CA VAL A 12 1.19 -42.27 31.13
C VAL A 12 1.02 -43.20 29.92
N ALA A 13 2.06 -43.34 29.08
CA ALA A 13 1.98 -44.07 27.81
C ALA A 13 2.43 -45.53 27.92
N GLY A 14 3.07 -45.93 29.02
CA GLY A 14 3.75 -47.22 29.14
C GLY A 14 5.03 -47.28 28.30
N ASP A 15 5.45 -48.49 27.93
CA ASP A 15 6.62 -48.69 27.07
C ASP A 15 6.27 -48.41 25.61
N TYR A 16 7.00 -47.46 25.00
CA TYR A 16 6.90 -47.13 23.58
C TYR A 16 8.27 -46.85 23.00
N PHE A 17 8.39 -47.02 21.69
CA PHE A 17 9.63 -46.72 20.94
C PHE A 17 9.40 -45.50 20.05
N ALA A 18 10.16 -44.45 20.30
CA ALA A 18 10.23 -43.25 19.46
C ALA A 18 11.68 -42.77 19.38
N PRO A 19 12.07 -42.01 18.35
CA PRO A 19 13.41 -41.45 18.25
C PRO A 19 13.78 -40.62 19.48
N GLU A 20 14.98 -40.85 20.01
CA GLU A 20 15.43 -40.24 21.27
C GLU A 20 15.66 -38.74 21.08
N GLY A 21 15.05 -37.92 21.94
CA GLY A 21 15.13 -36.45 21.86
C GLY A 21 14.17 -35.79 20.85
N LEU A 22 13.47 -36.58 20.01
CA LEU A 22 12.55 -36.01 19.02
C LEU A 22 11.35 -35.33 19.66
N TYR A 23 10.87 -35.84 20.80
CA TYR A 23 9.76 -35.21 21.53
C TYR A 23 10.14 -33.80 21.98
N GLU A 24 11.28 -33.68 22.66
CA GLU A 24 11.80 -32.41 23.18
C GLU A 24 12.02 -31.42 22.03
N TYR A 25 12.64 -31.89 20.94
CA TYR A 25 12.86 -31.08 19.75
C TYR A 25 11.53 -30.59 19.14
N THR A 26 10.59 -31.50 18.88
CA THR A 26 9.28 -31.17 18.29
C THR A 26 8.51 -30.18 19.16
N LYS A 27 8.59 -30.30 20.49
CA LYS A 27 7.95 -29.36 21.42
C LYS A 27 8.59 -27.97 21.44
N SER A 28 9.84 -27.84 21.00
CA SER A 28 10.53 -26.54 20.90
C SER A 28 10.11 -25.74 19.67
N LEU A 29 9.55 -26.40 18.65
CA LEU A 29 9.14 -25.76 17.39
C LEU A 29 7.72 -25.17 17.49
N PRO A 30 7.43 -24.06 16.80
CA PRO A 30 6.06 -23.64 16.56
C PRO A 30 5.30 -24.72 15.78
N PHE A 31 4.00 -24.85 16.05
CA PHE A 31 3.23 -25.93 15.46
C PHE A 31 3.20 -25.88 13.93
N LEU A 32 3.01 -24.70 13.35
CA LEU A 32 2.90 -24.50 11.90
C LEU A 32 4.24 -24.13 11.22
N GLY A 33 5.31 -23.96 12.00
CA GLY A 33 6.63 -23.58 11.49
C GLY A 33 6.91 -22.08 11.58
N ARG A 34 7.97 -21.64 10.90
CA ARG A 34 8.42 -20.25 10.84
C ARG A 34 8.92 -19.92 9.45
N VAL A 35 8.85 -18.65 9.09
CA VAL A 35 9.37 -18.14 7.81
C VAL A 35 10.40 -17.06 8.07
N LYS A 36 11.48 -17.07 7.28
CA LYS A 36 12.49 -16.02 7.24
C LYS A 36 12.69 -15.54 5.81
N SER A 37 13.18 -14.33 5.67
CA SER A 37 13.60 -13.74 4.38
C SER A 37 15.06 -13.31 4.48
N ASN A 38 15.80 -13.43 3.38
CA ASN A 38 17.18 -12.96 3.28
C ASN A 38 17.31 -11.42 3.27
N THR A 39 16.20 -10.69 3.09
CA THR A 39 16.17 -9.22 3.11
C THR A 39 15.02 -8.67 3.96
N LYS A 40 15.14 -7.39 4.32
CA LYS A 40 14.12 -6.56 4.96
C LYS A 40 13.86 -5.24 4.21
N THR A 41 14.70 -4.89 3.24
CA THR A 41 14.60 -3.63 2.50
C THR A 41 14.91 -3.88 1.04
N LEU A 42 14.14 -3.24 0.17
CA LEU A 42 14.28 -3.31 -1.27
C LEU A 42 14.14 -1.90 -1.87
N VAL A 43 14.76 -1.66 -3.02
CA VAL A 43 14.61 -0.42 -3.79
C VAL A 43 13.53 -0.60 -4.85
N ALA A 44 12.66 0.39 -5.01
CA ALA A 44 11.59 0.38 -6.00
C ALA A 44 12.09 0.02 -7.42
N GLY A 45 11.48 -1.00 -8.00
CA GLY A 45 11.81 -1.56 -9.33
C GLY A 45 13.24 -2.06 -9.51
N GLU A 46 13.96 -2.39 -8.43
CA GLU A 46 15.22 -3.11 -8.54
C GLU A 46 14.99 -4.57 -8.97
N TRP A 47 16.06 -5.18 -9.49
CA TRP A 47 16.09 -6.61 -9.78
C TRP A 47 16.83 -7.32 -8.66
N SER A 48 16.19 -8.30 -8.03
CA SER A 48 16.73 -9.03 -6.88
C SER A 48 16.43 -10.52 -6.95
N GLU A 49 17.27 -11.35 -6.31
CA GLU A 49 16.89 -12.71 -5.92
C GLU A 49 16.50 -12.68 -4.44
N LEU A 50 15.28 -13.12 -4.13
CA LEU A 50 14.78 -13.18 -2.76
C LEU A 50 14.64 -14.63 -2.34
N VAL A 51 15.06 -14.94 -1.11
CA VAL A 51 14.98 -16.29 -0.56
C VAL A 51 14.03 -16.25 0.63
N LEU A 52 12.92 -16.98 0.49
CA LEU A 52 11.98 -17.25 1.56
C LEU A 52 12.29 -18.64 2.11
N ASP A 53 12.54 -18.70 3.40
CA ASP A 53 13.01 -19.87 4.10
C ASP A 53 11.94 -20.32 5.09
N TYR A 54 11.21 -21.37 4.73
CA TYR A 54 10.21 -21.98 5.59
C TYR A 54 10.81 -23.16 6.36
N GLU A 55 10.82 -23.06 7.69
CA GLU A 55 11.14 -24.14 8.62
C GLU A 55 9.84 -24.87 8.99
N VAL A 56 9.78 -26.16 8.66
CA VAL A 56 8.63 -27.04 8.92
C VAL A 56 8.37 -27.11 10.42
N GLY A 57 7.12 -26.86 10.80
CA GLY A 57 6.70 -26.84 12.20
C GLY A 57 6.65 -28.20 12.87
N ALA A 58 6.27 -28.18 14.15
CA ALA A 58 6.06 -29.38 14.95
C ALA A 58 5.01 -30.34 14.35
N SER A 59 4.13 -29.87 13.46
CA SER A 59 3.17 -30.71 12.75
C SER A 59 3.80 -31.69 11.75
N GLY A 60 5.02 -31.41 11.27
CA GLY A 60 5.48 -31.99 10.00
C GLY A 60 4.61 -31.54 8.83
N LEU A 61 4.86 -32.11 7.64
CA LEU A 61 3.99 -31.98 6.48
C LEU A 61 3.72 -33.37 5.89
N ALA A 62 2.46 -33.72 5.71
CA ALA A 62 2.05 -34.98 5.08
C ALA A 62 2.18 -34.92 3.55
N ASP A 63 1.97 -36.07 2.90
CA ASP A 63 1.74 -36.12 1.46
C ASP A 63 0.47 -35.34 1.10
N GLY A 64 0.52 -34.58 0.00
CA GLY A 64 -0.55 -33.66 -0.40
C GLY A 64 -0.66 -32.39 0.46
N ALA A 65 0.22 -32.19 1.46
CA ALA A 65 0.34 -30.92 2.13
C ALA A 65 0.85 -29.83 1.17
N TRP A 66 0.57 -28.58 1.50
CA TRP A 66 0.94 -27.45 0.65
C TRP A 66 1.04 -26.15 1.43
N ILE A 67 1.89 -25.26 0.92
CA ILE A 67 2.22 -23.96 1.49
C ILE A 67 1.90 -22.88 0.46
N LYS A 68 1.34 -21.76 0.94
CA LYS A 68 1.13 -20.55 0.12
C LYS A 68 1.95 -19.41 0.71
N ALA A 69 2.89 -18.88 -0.07
CA ALA A 69 3.53 -17.59 0.19
C ALA A 69 2.74 -16.52 -0.54
N THR A 70 2.02 -15.70 0.21
CA THR A 70 1.06 -14.74 -0.34
C THR A 70 1.45 -13.30 -0.06
N PHE A 71 1.13 -12.38 -0.97
CA PHE A 71 1.39 -10.95 -0.81
C PHE A 71 0.23 -10.11 -1.36
N LYS A 72 0.21 -8.82 -0.98
CA LYS A 72 -0.85 -7.89 -1.36
C LYS A 72 -1.02 -7.84 -2.88
N PHE A 73 -2.26 -7.80 -3.35
CA PHE A 73 -2.54 -7.79 -4.78
C PHE A 73 -2.28 -6.45 -5.47
N TYR A 74 -2.37 -5.33 -4.72
CA TYR A 74 -2.02 -3.98 -5.15
C TYR A 74 -0.52 -3.83 -5.27
N SER A 75 0.04 -4.45 -6.30
CA SER A 75 1.46 -4.44 -6.56
C SER A 75 1.68 -4.69 -8.04
N ASP A 76 2.54 -3.91 -8.67
CA ASP A 76 2.99 -4.12 -10.04
C ASP A 76 4.22 -5.03 -10.11
N TRP A 77 4.58 -5.68 -8.99
CA TRP A 77 5.66 -6.68 -8.93
C TRP A 77 5.58 -7.62 -10.13
N ALA A 78 6.71 -7.79 -10.82
CA ALA A 78 6.73 -8.55 -12.07
C ALA A 78 6.22 -9.98 -11.85
N LEU A 79 5.37 -10.47 -12.76
CA LEU A 79 4.72 -11.75 -12.58
C LEU A 79 5.76 -12.88 -12.53
N PHE A 80 5.67 -13.69 -11.48
CA PHE A 80 6.46 -14.89 -11.32
C PHE A 80 6.10 -15.93 -12.38
N GLN A 81 7.07 -16.75 -12.75
CA GLN A 81 6.87 -17.88 -13.67
C GLN A 81 7.65 -19.10 -13.21
N THR A 82 7.19 -20.29 -13.58
CA THR A 82 7.81 -21.59 -13.23
C THR A 82 8.12 -22.44 -14.47
N SER A 83 8.03 -21.86 -15.67
CA SER A 83 8.09 -22.54 -16.96
C SER A 83 9.48 -22.56 -17.61
N ASP A 84 10.29 -21.50 -17.47
CA ASP A 84 11.62 -21.41 -18.07
C ASP A 84 12.62 -20.91 -17.02
N ARG A 85 13.43 -21.85 -16.50
CA ARG A 85 14.41 -21.54 -15.46
C ARG A 85 15.45 -20.49 -15.88
N THR A 86 15.70 -20.31 -17.17
CA THR A 86 16.74 -19.40 -17.68
C THR A 86 16.27 -17.95 -17.80
N LYS A 87 14.99 -17.67 -17.52
CA LYS A 87 14.38 -16.35 -17.68
C LYS A 87 14.17 -15.65 -16.35
N ASP A 88 13.93 -14.35 -16.46
CA ASP A 88 13.55 -13.49 -15.35
C ASP A 88 12.29 -13.99 -14.63
N ASN A 89 12.14 -13.58 -13.37
CA ASN A 89 11.02 -13.92 -12.49
C ASN A 89 10.78 -15.42 -12.29
N TYR A 90 11.76 -16.27 -12.62
CA TYR A 90 11.68 -17.72 -12.37
C TYR A 90 11.62 -17.99 -10.87
N VAL A 91 10.70 -18.85 -10.44
CA VAL A 91 10.59 -19.28 -9.04
C VAL A 91 10.93 -20.76 -8.92
N SER A 92 11.76 -21.07 -7.92
CA SER A 92 12.11 -22.45 -7.57
C SER A 92 11.83 -22.72 -6.09
N ALA A 93 11.57 -23.98 -5.74
CA ALA A 93 11.56 -24.45 -4.36
C ALA A 93 12.57 -25.60 -4.20
N GLU A 94 13.26 -25.63 -3.07
CA GLU A 94 14.28 -26.63 -2.76
C GLU A 94 14.06 -27.18 -1.35
N TYR A 95 14.04 -28.50 -1.23
CA TYR A 95 13.98 -29.21 0.05
C TYR A 95 15.38 -29.28 0.67
N VAL A 96 15.50 -28.94 1.96
CA VAL A 96 16.73 -29.05 2.73
C VAL A 96 16.45 -29.86 4.01
N PRO A 97 17.02 -31.06 4.16
CA PRO A 97 16.82 -31.89 5.35
C PRO A 97 17.47 -31.27 6.58
N ASN A 98 16.84 -31.42 7.73
CA ASN A 98 17.47 -31.14 9.01
C ASN A 98 18.27 -32.37 9.52
N SER A 99 19.14 -32.14 10.49
CA SER A 99 19.84 -33.22 11.20
C SER A 99 18.84 -34.15 11.88
N LEU A 100 19.00 -35.46 11.65
CA LEU A 100 18.19 -36.47 12.30
C LEU A 100 18.67 -36.73 13.73
N VAL A 101 17.73 -36.91 14.66
CA VAL A 101 18.07 -37.46 15.97
C VAL A 101 18.24 -38.97 15.90
N SER A 102 18.78 -39.57 16.97
CA SER A 102 19.02 -41.02 17.03
C SER A 102 17.74 -41.80 16.74
N ARG A 103 17.81 -42.72 15.77
CA ARG A 103 16.71 -43.60 15.30
C ARG A 103 15.56 -42.88 14.58
N GLN A 104 15.70 -41.61 14.22
CA GLN A 104 14.75 -40.92 13.35
C GLN A 104 14.99 -41.32 11.88
N THR A 105 13.92 -41.52 11.12
CA THR A 105 13.98 -41.75 9.67
C THR A 105 14.01 -40.43 8.91
N PRO A 106 14.71 -40.35 7.76
CA PRO A 106 14.64 -39.18 6.89
C PRO A 106 13.22 -38.97 6.35
N ALA A 107 12.93 -37.74 5.95
CA ALA A 107 11.75 -37.42 5.17
C ALA A 107 11.75 -38.22 3.85
N THR A 108 10.55 -38.46 3.32
CA THR A 108 10.34 -39.34 2.16
C THR A 108 9.85 -38.61 0.91
N VAL A 109 9.68 -37.28 0.99
CA VAL A 109 9.24 -36.44 -0.13
C VAL A 109 10.07 -36.70 -1.40
N GLN A 110 9.41 -36.96 -2.52
CA GLN A 110 10.08 -37.16 -3.81
C GLN A 110 10.25 -35.85 -4.59
N SER A 111 9.29 -34.94 -4.51
CA SER A 111 9.35 -33.66 -5.22
C SER A 111 8.55 -32.54 -4.55
N LEU A 112 8.88 -31.31 -4.93
CA LEU A 112 8.10 -30.12 -4.60
C LEU A 112 7.46 -29.59 -5.89
N GLY A 113 6.14 -29.57 -5.94
CA GLY A 113 5.41 -28.87 -7.00
C GLY A 113 5.44 -27.36 -6.74
N ILE A 114 5.65 -26.53 -7.77
CA ILE A 114 5.63 -25.07 -7.60
C ILE A 114 4.82 -24.37 -8.69
N ARG A 115 3.99 -23.42 -8.29
CA ARG A 115 3.23 -22.55 -9.21
C ARG A 115 3.03 -21.16 -8.63
N PHE A 116 2.66 -20.23 -9.50
CA PHE A 116 2.21 -18.90 -9.13
C PHE A 116 0.77 -18.70 -9.59
N ASP A 117 -0.09 -18.22 -8.68
CA ASP A 117 -1.48 -17.88 -8.96
C ASP A 117 -1.77 -16.46 -8.48
N GLN A 118 -2.30 -15.61 -9.37
CA GLN A 118 -2.66 -14.23 -9.03
C GLN A 118 -3.92 -14.14 -8.14
N LYS A 119 -4.73 -15.21 -8.08
CA LYS A 119 -5.93 -15.34 -7.25
C LYS A 119 -5.89 -16.61 -6.39
N GLY A 120 -4.70 -17.01 -5.93
CA GLY A 120 -4.49 -18.24 -5.16
C GLY A 120 -5.00 -18.17 -3.71
N HIS A 121 -5.41 -17.00 -3.23
CA HIS A 121 -5.95 -16.80 -1.89
C HIS A 121 -6.89 -15.57 -1.80
N GLU A 122 -7.46 -15.30 -0.62
CA GLU A 122 -8.40 -14.19 -0.39
C GLU A 122 -7.71 -12.82 -0.30
N ARG A 123 -8.49 -11.74 -0.48
CA ARG A 123 -7.97 -10.37 -0.32
C ARG A 123 -7.66 -10.08 1.15
N PRO A 124 -6.60 -9.32 1.46
CA PRO A 124 -5.73 -8.59 0.52
C PRO A 124 -4.60 -9.44 -0.10
N PHE A 125 -4.35 -10.65 0.40
CA PHE A 125 -3.21 -11.50 0.05
C PHE A 125 -3.48 -12.46 -1.13
N GLN A 126 -3.97 -11.96 -2.27
CA GLN A 126 -4.44 -12.84 -3.35
C GLN A 126 -3.33 -13.51 -4.18
N LYS A 127 -2.21 -12.82 -4.41
CA LYS A 127 -1.11 -13.32 -5.23
C LYS A 127 -0.32 -14.33 -4.41
N ALA A 128 -0.21 -15.56 -4.91
CA ALA A 128 0.31 -16.70 -4.16
C ALA A 128 1.37 -17.47 -4.96
N VAL A 129 2.56 -17.63 -4.38
CA VAL A 129 3.49 -18.71 -4.76
C VAL A 129 3.10 -19.93 -3.93
N ILE A 130 2.75 -21.02 -4.60
CA ILE A 130 2.21 -22.22 -3.97
C ILE A 130 3.20 -23.37 -4.17
N VAL A 131 3.53 -24.04 -3.08
CA VAL A 131 4.41 -25.21 -3.06
C VAL A 131 3.61 -26.42 -2.57
N ASP A 132 3.52 -27.47 -3.39
CA ASP A 132 2.88 -28.75 -3.01
C ASP A 132 3.96 -29.77 -2.62
N ILE A 133 3.71 -30.50 -1.55
CA ILE A 133 4.51 -31.65 -1.12
C ILE A 133 3.99 -32.89 -1.84
N GLN A 134 4.84 -33.54 -2.62
CA GLN A 134 4.44 -34.63 -3.50
C GLN A 134 5.17 -35.93 -3.14
N ASP A 135 4.38 -36.98 -2.94
CA ASP A 135 4.83 -38.35 -2.75
C ASP A 135 5.80 -38.47 -1.56
N GLY A 136 5.24 -38.37 -0.35
CA GLY A 136 5.98 -38.51 0.90
C GLY A 136 5.69 -37.39 1.91
N TYR A 137 6.48 -37.35 2.98
CA TYR A 137 6.31 -36.39 4.08
C TYR A 137 7.61 -35.66 4.40
N LEU A 138 7.52 -34.48 5.04
CA LEU A 138 8.64 -33.73 5.61
C LEU A 138 8.66 -33.82 7.14
N ASN A 139 9.85 -33.93 7.71
CA ASN A 139 10.03 -33.96 9.16
C ASN A 139 9.90 -32.56 9.78
N PRO A 140 9.50 -32.45 11.06
CA PRO A 140 9.67 -31.21 11.82
C PRO A 140 11.11 -30.70 11.75
N GLY A 141 11.29 -29.42 11.48
CA GLY A 141 12.59 -28.77 11.35
C GLY A 141 13.24 -28.83 9.97
N ASP A 142 12.75 -29.69 9.06
CA ASP A 142 13.15 -29.63 7.65
C ASP A 142 12.81 -28.26 7.05
N ARG A 143 13.46 -27.92 5.93
CA ARG A 143 13.29 -26.59 5.33
C ARG A 143 12.88 -26.68 3.87
N ILE A 144 12.09 -25.70 3.45
CA ILE A 144 11.78 -25.42 2.05
C ILE A 144 12.29 -24.01 1.73
N LEU A 145 13.27 -23.93 0.84
CA LEU A 145 13.83 -22.68 0.34
C LEU A 145 13.12 -22.31 -0.96
N ILE A 146 12.31 -21.25 -0.92
CA ILE A 146 11.62 -20.69 -2.09
C ILE A 146 12.46 -19.50 -2.58
N ARG A 147 12.96 -19.58 -3.81
CA ARG A 147 13.70 -18.48 -4.45
C ARG A 147 12.80 -17.75 -5.43
N LEU A 148 12.53 -16.48 -5.15
CA LEU A 148 11.83 -15.57 -6.06
C LEU A 148 12.86 -14.93 -6.99
N GLY A 149 12.78 -15.23 -8.29
CA GLY A 149 13.78 -14.79 -9.26
C GLY A 149 15.10 -15.52 -9.09
N ASP A 150 15.10 -16.85 -9.20
CA ASP A 150 16.30 -17.67 -9.05
C ASP A 150 17.34 -17.38 -10.15
N ARG A 151 18.46 -16.77 -9.75
CA ARG A 151 19.55 -16.33 -10.63
C ARG A 151 20.52 -17.45 -10.99
N ARG A 152 20.44 -18.62 -10.35
CA ARG A 152 21.36 -19.76 -10.58
C ARG A 152 21.37 -20.24 -12.03
N PHE A 153 20.33 -19.90 -12.80
CA PHE A 153 20.14 -20.32 -14.19
C PHE A 153 20.28 -19.18 -15.23
N GLY A 154 20.72 -17.99 -14.82
CA GLY A 154 21.09 -16.88 -15.72
C GLY A 154 20.06 -15.74 -15.85
N GLY A 155 18.88 -15.84 -15.21
CA GLY A 155 17.93 -14.73 -15.14
C GLY A 155 18.43 -13.56 -14.29
N ARG A 156 17.87 -12.36 -14.48
CA ARG A 156 18.21 -11.15 -13.70
C ARG A 156 17.66 -11.17 -12.27
N GLY A 157 16.79 -12.12 -11.95
CA GLY A 157 16.02 -12.19 -10.71
C GLY A 157 14.57 -11.80 -10.92
N THR A 158 13.93 -11.28 -9.89
CA THR A 158 12.57 -10.71 -9.95
C THR A 158 12.63 -9.19 -9.87
N ARG A 159 11.77 -8.50 -10.62
CA ARG A 159 11.61 -7.04 -10.48
C ARG A 159 10.65 -6.73 -9.33
N VAL A 160 11.14 -5.99 -8.35
CA VAL A 160 10.35 -5.42 -7.24
C VAL A 160 9.31 -4.45 -7.80
N GLN A 161 8.21 -4.20 -7.08
CA GLN A 161 7.21 -3.20 -7.47
C GLN A 161 7.85 -1.81 -7.67
N THR A 162 7.31 -0.98 -8.58
CA THR A 162 7.91 0.31 -8.95
C THR A 162 7.62 1.43 -7.96
N PHE A 163 6.83 1.19 -6.91
CA PHE A 163 6.45 2.21 -5.95
C PHE A 163 6.82 1.84 -4.51
N VAL A 164 7.06 2.87 -3.69
CA VAL A 164 7.39 2.71 -2.27
C VAL A 164 6.22 2.13 -1.48
N GLU A 165 6.57 1.29 -0.50
CA GLU A 165 5.61 0.77 0.46
C GLU A 165 6.34 0.36 1.74
N LYS A 166 5.92 0.92 2.85
CA LYS A 166 6.32 0.50 4.18
C LYS A 166 5.64 -0.83 4.51
N ASP A 167 6.43 -1.74 5.08
CA ASP A 167 5.94 -3.03 5.56
C ASP A 167 5.13 -3.80 4.49
N PHE A 168 5.67 -3.93 3.27
CA PHE A 168 5.11 -4.77 2.22
C PHE A 168 5.01 -6.21 2.72
N ARG A 169 3.80 -6.58 3.14
CA ARG A 169 3.54 -7.78 3.93
C ARG A 169 3.40 -9.01 3.05
N TRP A 170 4.09 -10.06 3.47
CA TRP A 170 3.89 -11.42 2.99
C TRP A 170 3.38 -12.28 4.13
N ARG A 171 2.26 -12.96 3.86
CA ARG A 171 1.70 -13.95 4.77
C ARG A 171 1.87 -15.33 4.21
N PHE A 172 2.31 -16.23 5.07
CA PHE A 172 2.42 -17.63 4.73
C PHE A 172 1.25 -18.41 5.32
N TYR A 173 0.77 -19.36 4.54
CA TYR A 173 -0.29 -20.25 4.93
C TYR A 173 0.15 -21.69 4.71
N VAL A 174 -0.23 -22.58 5.61
CA VAL A 174 0.06 -24.00 5.50
C VAL A 174 -1.18 -24.82 5.74
N ASP A 175 -1.32 -25.87 4.95
CA ASP A 175 -2.24 -26.98 5.20
C ASP A 175 -1.37 -28.24 5.38
N PRO A 176 -1.04 -28.61 6.63
CA PRO A 176 -0.04 -29.63 6.90
C PRO A 176 -0.50 -31.06 6.60
N VAL A 177 -1.79 -31.24 6.28
CA VAL A 177 -2.46 -32.54 6.15
C VAL A 177 -3.28 -32.67 4.84
N GLY A 178 -3.17 -31.73 3.91
CA GLY A 178 -3.79 -31.82 2.58
C GLY A 178 -5.32 -31.70 2.56
N THR A 179 -5.91 -30.95 3.48
CA THR A 179 -7.38 -30.74 3.60
C THR A 179 -7.94 -29.61 2.74
N SER A 180 -7.08 -28.85 2.06
CA SER A 180 -7.37 -27.54 1.46
C SER A 180 -7.84 -26.45 2.43
N ARG A 181 -7.69 -26.68 3.74
CA ARG A 181 -7.94 -25.68 4.78
C ARG A 181 -6.61 -25.18 5.34
N PHE A 182 -6.39 -23.88 5.19
CA PHE A 182 -5.12 -23.27 5.53
C PHE A 182 -5.14 -22.60 6.89
N ALA A 183 -4.00 -22.66 7.59
CA ALA A 183 -3.73 -21.87 8.78
C ALA A 183 -2.56 -20.89 8.51
N PRO A 184 -2.65 -19.64 8.98
CA PRO A 184 -1.56 -18.68 8.81
C PRO A 184 -0.36 -19.03 9.69
N ILE A 185 0.84 -18.97 9.10
CA ILE A 185 2.11 -19.05 9.81
C ILE A 185 2.44 -17.65 10.33
N GLN A 186 2.75 -17.55 11.62
CA GLN A 186 2.98 -16.28 12.31
C GLN A 186 4.43 -16.19 12.85
N PRO A 187 5.03 -14.98 12.89
CA PRO A 187 4.51 -13.72 12.35
C PRO A 187 4.61 -13.66 10.81
N ASP A 188 3.87 -12.73 10.20
CA ASP A 188 4.10 -12.31 8.82
C ASP A 188 5.56 -11.81 8.63
N ILE A 189 6.07 -11.89 7.41
CA ILE A 189 7.31 -11.19 7.04
C ILE A 189 6.95 -9.89 6.30
N SER A 190 7.80 -8.88 6.39
CA SER A 190 7.62 -7.63 5.67
C SER A 190 8.92 -7.10 5.08
N TRP A 191 8.80 -6.37 3.98
CA TRP A 191 9.90 -5.62 3.36
C TRP A 191 9.55 -4.14 3.29
N SER A 192 10.49 -3.26 3.63
CA SER A 192 10.37 -1.83 3.28
C SER A 192 10.83 -1.64 1.85
N ILE A 193 9.93 -1.21 0.96
CA ILE A 193 10.30 -0.81 -0.40
C ILE A 193 10.53 0.70 -0.40
N ILE A 194 11.78 1.09 -0.60
CA ILE A 194 12.24 2.48 -0.55
C ILE A 194 12.49 3.04 -1.94
N SER A 195 12.48 4.36 -2.06
CA SER A 195 12.82 5.07 -3.30
C SER A 195 14.26 4.80 -3.70
N GLY A 196 14.52 4.83 -5.00
CA GLY A 196 15.88 4.93 -5.55
C GLY A 196 16.54 6.29 -5.25
N PRO A 197 17.76 6.52 -5.79
CA PRO A 197 18.41 7.83 -5.72
C PRO A 197 17.65 8.87 -6.55
N PRO A 198 17.81 10.18 -6.24
CA PRO A 198 17.26 11.27 -7.04
C PRO A 198 17.60 11.13 -8.53
N ASN A 199 16.59 11.24 -9.39
CA ASN A 199 16.73 11.17 -10.85
C ASN A 199 16.25 12.45 -11.54
N HIS A 200 15.14 13.03 -11.08
CA HIS A 200 14.62 14.31 -11.55
C HIS A 200 13.92 15.06 -10.42
N ILE A 201 13.52 16.31 -10.69
CA ILE A 201 12.76 17.15 -9.76
C ILE A 201 11.40 17.42 -10.38
N GLN A 202 10.37 17.41 -9.56
CA GLN A 202 9.04 17.86 -9.92
C GLN A 202 8.71 19.15 -9.15
N THR A 203 8.03 20.09 -9.81
CA THR A 203 7.60 21.36 -9.22
C THR A 203 6.10 21.56 -9.45
N VAL A 204 5.38 21.87 -8.38
CA VAL A 204 3.96 22.20 -8.39
C VAL A 204 3.80 23.66 -7.97
N SER A 205 3.12 24.43 -8.81
CA SER A 205 2.78 25.83 -8.57
C SER A 205 1.39 26.11 -9.14
N PRO A 206 0.64 27.09 -8.61
CA PRO A 206 -0.53 27.61 -9.28
C PRO A 206 -0.20 28.02 -10.71
N ARG A 207 -1.15 27.81 -11.62
CA ARG A 207 -1.02 28.22 -13.03
C ARG A 207 -1.52 29.63 -13.27
N LEU A 208 -2.51 30.07 -12.49
CA LEU A 208 -3.08 31.41 -12.58
C LEU A 208 -3.23 31.99 -11.17
N VAL A 209 -2.82 33.24 -11.00
CA VAL A 209 -2.95 34.01 -9.76
C VAL A 209 -3.36 35.45 -10.07
N GLN A 210 -4.08 36.11 -9.18
CA GLN A 210 -4.22 37.57 -9.22
C GLN A 210 -2.93 38.22 -8.70
N PRO A 211 -2.58 39.44 -9.15
CA PRO A 211 -1.47 40.18 -8.61
C PRO A 211 -1.56 40.36 -7.08
N ASN A 212 -0.41 40.27 -6.42
CA ASN A 212 -0.22 40.38 -4.96
C ASN A 212 -0.95 39.31 -4.12
N VAL A 213 -1.56 38.30 -4.74
CA VAL A 213 -2.07 37.12 -4.03
C VAL A 213 -0.89 36.22 -3.67
N SER A 214 -0.84 35.80 -2.41
CA SER A 214 0.18 34.88 -1.90
C SER A 214 -0.03 33.47 -2.45
N PHE A 215 1.04 32.82 -2.89
CA PHE A 215 1.05 31.42 -3.26
C PHE A 215 2.31 30.70 -2.78
N ALA A 216 2.28 29.37 -2.87
CA ALA A 216 3.42 28.50 -2.58
C ALA A 216 3.88 27.78 -3.85
N VAL A 217 5.16 27.47 -3.91
CA VAL A 217 5.75 26.54 -4.89
C VAL A 217 6.26 25.33 -4.12
N HIS A 218 5.71 24.16 -4.43
CA HIS A 218 6.13 22.87 -3.90
C HIS A 218 7.10 22.24 -4.88
N THR A 219 8.17 21.64 -4.36
CA THR A 219 9.14 20.94 -5.19
C THR A 219 9.70 19.74 -4.46
N HIS A 220 10.01 18.67 -5.18
CA HIS A 220 10.59 17.46 -4.60
C HIS A 220 11.42 16.68 -5.61
N ALA A 221 12.34 15.89 -5.11
CA ALA A 221 13.13 14.97 -5.91
C ALA A 221 12.42 13.62 -6.05
N GLU A 222 12.41 13.07 -7.26
CA GLU A 222 11.83 11.76 -7.57
C GLU A 222 12.91 10.80 -8.05
N ASP A 223 12.75 9.52 -7.75
CA ASP A 223 13.54 8.46 -8.39
C ASP A 223 13.05 8.18 -9.82
N LYS A 224 13.73 7.27 -10.52
CA LYS A 224 13.41 6.92 -11.92
C LYS A 224 11.98 6.40 -12.15
N TRP A 225 11.24 6.07 -11.09
CA TRP A 225 9.86 5.58 -11.13
C TRP A 225 8.84 6.60 -10.62
N GLY A 226 9.27 7.80 -10.26
CA GLY A 226 8.41 8.86 -9.73
C GLY A 226 8.20 8.81 -8.22
N ASN A 227 8.93 7.96 -7.48
CA ASN A 227 8.81 7.96 -6.02
C ASN A 227 9.61 9.12 -5.44
N VAL A 228 9.01 9.87 -4.51
CA VAL A 228 9.73 10.92 -3.81
C VAL A 228 10.86 10.35 -2.98
N THR A 229 12.05 10.87 -3.24
CA THR A 229 13.25 10.35 -2.60
C THR A 229 13.33 10.75 -1.14
N ARG A 230 14.11 9.99 -0.38
CA ARG A 230 14.45 10.27 1.02
C ARG A 230 15.97 10.31 1.24
N ASP A 231 16.76 10.51 0.18
CA ASP A 231 18.23 10.52 0.23
C ASP A 231 18.78 11.85 0.74
N ASN A 232 18.60 12.08 2.03
CA ASN A 232 18.86 13.37 2.67
C ASN A 232 20.31 13.53 3.18
N ARG A 233 21.25 12.74 2.65
CA ARG A 233 22.63 12.63 3.17
C ARG A 233 23.66 13.51 2.45
N LYS A 234 23.25 14.26 1.43
CA LYS A 234 24.16 15.00 0.54
C LYS A 234 24.07 16.52 0.63
N ASP A 235 23.56 17.06 1.75
CA ASP A 235 23.34 18.51 1.96
C ASP A 235 22.71 19.17 0.72
N LEU A 236 21.61 18.59 0.25
CA LEU A 236 20.91 19.03 -0.96
C LEU A 236 20.28 20.41 -0.76
N VAL A 237 20.41 21.30 -1.75
CA VAL A 237 19.86 22.66 -1.75
C VAL A 237 18.90 22.84 -2.92
N PHE A 238 17.68 23.28 -2.64
CA PHE A 238 16.74 23.76 -3.66
C PHE A 238 16.93 25.26 -3.89
N SER A 239 17.03 25.69 -5.15
CA SER A 239 17.10 27.09 -5.56
C SER A 239 15.93 27.42 -6.49
N LEU A 240 15.15 28.43 -6.17
CA LEU A 240 13.98 28.88 -6.92
C LEU A 240 14.21 30.27 -7.50
N HIS A 241 13.89 30.42 -8.78
CA HIS A 241 13.87 31.69 -9.51
C HIS A 241 12.49 31.89 -10.15
N ILE A 242 11.93 33.09 -9.99
CA ILE A 242 10.76 33.53 -10.75
C ILE A 242 11.20 34.66 -11.67
N SER A 243 10.88 34.57 -12.96
CA SER A 243 11.22 35.58 -13.95
C SER A 243 10.09 35.82 -14.94
N THR A 244 9.99 37.04 -15.46
CA THR A 244 9.08 37.37 -16.57
C THR A 244 9.45 36.57 -17.82
N GLU A 245 8.47 36.03 -18.53
CA GLU A 245 8.70 35.29 -19.77
C GLU A 245 9.06 36.24 -20.94
N GLY A 246 10.06 35.87 -21.75
CA GLY A 246 10.43 36.59 -22.99
C GLY A 246 11.83 37.24 -23.03
N ALA A 247 12.15 37.89 -24.16
CA ALA A 247 13.44 38.54 -24.39
C ALA A 247 13.60 39.77 -23.47
N GLY A 248 14.54 39.70 -22.52
CA GLY A 248 14.71 40.69 -21.46
C GLY A 248 14.19 40.25 -20.09
N SER A 249 14.02 38.93 -19.87
CA SER A 249 13.60 38.32 -18.61
C SER A 249 14.28 38.94 -17.39
N GLN A 250 13.50 39.55 -16.50
CA GLN A 250 13.99 40.04 -15.22
C GLN A 250 13.62 39.04 -14.11
N ILE A 251 14.60 38.70 -13.27
CA ILE A 251 14.36 37.89 -12.07
C ILE A 251 13.58 38.76 -11.09
N SER A 252 12.34 38.38 -10.81
CA SER A 252 11.48 39.05 -9.84
C SER A 252 11.68 38.49 -8.43
N THR A 253 12.06 37.22 -8.30
CA THR A 253 12.26 36.56 -6.99
C THR A 253 13.34 35.49 -7.08
N HIS A 254 14.16 35.40 -6.04
CA HIS A 254 15.12 34.32 -5.83
C HIS A 254 15.06 33.86 -4.37
N LYS A 255 14.92 32.55 -4.14
CA LYS A 255 14.95 31.94 -2.80
C LYS A 255 15.73 30.63 -2.84
N THR A 256 16.40 30.28 -1.73
CA THR A 256 17.05 28.98 -1.56
C THR A 256 16.60 28.32 -0.27
N MET A 257 16.54 26.99 -0.26
CA MET A 257 16.16 26.18 0.90
C MET A 257 16.99 24.90 0.95
N LEU A 258 17.47 24.53 2.14
CA LEU A 258 18.06 23.21 2.36
C LEU A 258 16.96 22.15 2.36
N ALA A 259 17.20 21.03 1.69
CA ALA A 259 16.34 19.86 1.78
C ALA A 259 16.32 19.35 3.24
N PRO A 260 15.19 18.84 3.74
CA PRO A 260 15.10 18.23 5.06
C PRO A 260 16.15 17.14 5.26
N ARG A 261 16.74 17.06 6.45
CA ARG A 261 17.66 15.97 6.83
C ARG A 261 16.95 14.64 7.07
N THR A 262 15.64 14.68 7.32
CA THR A 262 14.78 13.52 7.57
C THR A 262 13.46 13.69 6.84
N GLY A 263 12.88 12.62 6.35
CA GLY A 263 11.63 12.67 5.57
C GLY A 263 11.89 12.69 4.08
N TRP A 264 10.98 13.30 3.32
CA TRP A 264 11.12 13.47 1.88
C TRP A 264 12.18 14.50 1.52
N THR A 265 12.80 14.34 0.36
CA THR A 265 13.67 15.34 -0.26
C THR A 265 12.78 16.35 -0.99
N ASN A 266 12.22 17.31 -0.25
CA ASN A 266 11.32 18.33 -0.78
C ASN A 266 11.63 19.74 -0.23
N ALA A 267 11.04 20.77 -0.84
CA ALA A 267 11.00 22.13 -0.32
C ALA A 267 9.66 22.79 -0.68
N ILE A 268 9.21 23.70 0.20
CA ILE A 268 7.99 24.48 0.01
C ILE A 268 8.37 25.96 0.15
N PHE A 269 8.38 26.67 -0.98
CA PHE A 269 8.62 28.10 -1.01
C PHE A 269 7.29 28.84 -0.83
N SER A 270 6.96 29.18 0.41
CA SER A 270 5.74 29.90 0.76
C SER A 270 5.88 31.41 0.58
N ASP A 271 4.73 32.09 0.65
CA ASP A 271 4.59 33.55 0.66
C ASP A 271 5.26 34.22 -0.55
N LEU A 272 5.08 33.61 -1.72
CA LEU A 272 5.48 34.16 -3.00
C LEU A 272 4.37 35.04 -3.55
N GLN A 273 4.75 36.15 -4.19
CA GLN A 273 3.81 37.10 -4.78
C GLN A 273 4.36 37.60 -6.11
N ILE A 274 3.45 37.82 -7.05
CA ILE A 274 3.73 38.49 -8.33
C ILE A 274 2.92 39.78 -8.36
N SER A 275 3.56 40.92 -8.57
CA SER A 275 2.92 42.23 -8.37
C SER A 275 2.30 42.83 -9.63
N ALA A 276 2.64 42.32 -10.82
CA ALA A 276 2.18 42.84 -12.10
C ALA A 276 1.53 41.74 -12.94
N ASP A 277 0.59 42.15 -13.80
CA ASP A 277 0.01 41.26 -14.80
C ASP A 277 1.09 40.82 -15.80
N GLY A 278 1.05 39.54 -16.19
CA GLY A 278 1.98 38.98 -17.17
C GLY A 278 2.22 37.48 -16.97
N ASP A 279 3.04 36.93 -17.86
CA ASP A 279 3.47 35.53 -17.84
C ASP A 279 4.87 35.40 -17.24
N TYR A 280 5.05 34.39 -16.39
CA TYR A 280 6.26 34.15 -15.64
C TYR A 280 6.69 32.68 -15.71
N THR A 281 8.00 32.45 -15.67
CA THR A 281 8.57 31.13 -15.43
C THR A 281 8.93 30.98 -13.95
N VAL A 282 8.73 29.76 -13.43
CA VAL A 282 9.23 29.32 -12.12
C VAL A 282 10.26 28.23 -12.39
N ASP A 283 11.51 28.57 -12.19
CA ASP A 283 12.66 27.70 -12.39
C ASP A 283 13.16 27.20 -11.03
N VAL A 284 13.28 25.88 -10.86
CA VAL A 284 13.78 25.27 -9.63
C VAL A 284 14.92 24.31 -9.95
N SER A 285 16.06 24.42 -9.27
CA SER A 285 17.16 23.45 -9.29
C SER A 285 17.33 22.76 -7.94
N LEU A 286 17.84 21.52 -7.96
CA LEU A 286 18.36 20.82 -6.79
C LEU A 286 19.84 20.61 -7.00
N GLU A 287 20.63 21.03 -6.03
CA GLU A 287 22.09 21.04 -6.13
C GLU A 287 22.70 20.31 -4.92
N ASN A 288 23.88 19.72 -5.14
CA ASN A 288 24.77 19.26 -4.09
C ASN A 288 26.19 19.80 -4.35
N ASN A 289 27.15 19.40 -3.52
CA ASN A 289 28.55 19.82 -3.67
C ASN A 289 29.19 19.40 -5.01
N ASP A 290 28.64 18.40 -5.69
CA ASP A 290 29.13 17.88 -6.98
C ASP A 290 28.43 18.56 -8.19
N GLY A 291 27.40 19.39 -7.97
CA GLY A 291 26.68 20.14 -9.00
C GLY A 291 25.16 19.95 -8.98
N ILE A 292 24.52 20.27 -10.12
CA ILE A 292 23.07 20.16 -10.30
C ILE A 292 22.66 18.68 -10.38
N VAL A 293 21.78 18.26 -9.47
CA VAL A 293 21.13 16.94 -9.45
C VAL A 293 19.97 16.90 -10.43
N GLY A 294 19.20 17.98 -10.51
CA GLY A 294 18.11 18.13 -11.47
C GLY A 294 17.61 19.57 -11.54
N SER A 295 16.73 19.82 -12.51
CA SER A 295 16.01 21.09 -12.62
C SER A 295 14.62 20.88 -13.20
N SER A 296 13.72 21.82 -12.91
CA SER A 296 12.35 21.85 -13.37
C SER A 296 11.94 23.28 -13.70
N ARG A 297 11.06 23.44 -14.69
CA ARG A 297 10.44 24.72 -15.06
C ARG A 297 8.94 24.56 -15.11
N SER A 298 8.23 25.41 -14.38
CA SER A 298 6.79 25.62 -14.54
C SER A 298 6.49 27.05 -15.00
N TYR A 299 5.24 27.30 -15.31
CA TYR A 299 4.73 28.57 -15.83
C TYR A 299 3.54 29.01 -14.98
N ILE A 300 3.49 30.30 -14.71
CA ILE A 300 2.43 30.96 -13.94
C ILE A 300 2.07 32.29 -14.62
N SER A 301 0.78 32.54 -14.82
CA SER A 301 0.29 33.82 -15.31
C SER A 301 -0.35 34.60 -14.16
N ALA A 302 0.08 35.83 -13.98
CA ALA A 302 -0.58 36.79 -13.10
C ALA A 302 -1.57 37.62 -13.93
N SER A 303 -2.84 37.66 -13.51
CA SER A 303 -3.85 38.45 -14.21
C SER A 303 -4.89 39.01 -13.26
N SER A 304 -5.01 40.34 -13.27
CA SER A 304 -6.04 41.10 -12.55
C SER A 304 -7.47 40.81 -13.04
N TYR A 305 -7.63 40.14 -14.18
CA TYR A 305 -8.94 39.78 -14.75
C TYR A 305 -9.53 38.46 -14.23
N LEU A 306 -8.80 37.70 -13.41
CA LEU A 306 -9.32 36.44 -12.87
C LEU A 306 -10.50 36.70 -11.92
N ALA A 307 -11.54 35.87 -12.02
CA ALA A 307 -12.70 35.93 -11.13
C ALA A 307 -12.41 35.38 -9.72
N VAL A 308 -11.30 34.65 -9.56
CA VAL A 308 -10.85 34.04 -8.30
C VAL A 308 -9.41 34.47 -7.98
N PRO A 309 -9.01 34.52 -6.70
CA PRO A 309 -7.66 34.96 -6.31
C PRO A 309 -6.53 34.09 -6.87
N LYS A 310 -6.73 32.77 -6.91
CA LYS A 310 -5.80 31.77 -7.47
C LYS A 310 -6.55 30.50 -7.81
N ILE A 311 -5.94 29.65 -8.66
CA ILE A 311 -6.42 28.28 -8.89
C ILE A 311 -5.99 27.38 -7.73
N LEU A 312 -6.90 26.51 -7.31
CA LEU A 312 -6.67 25.48 -6.29
C LEU A 312 -6.53 24.12 -6.96
N PHE A 313 -5.68 23.25 -6.41
CA PHE A 313 -5.56 21.86 -6.83
C PHE A 313 -6.22 20.94 -5.81
N GLY A 314 -6.98 19.97 -6.31
CA GLY A 314 -7.61 18.97 -5.45
C GLY A 314 -7.63 17.57 -6.04
N ASP A 315 -7.56 16.58 -5.16
CA ASP A 315 -7.82 15.18 -5.47
C ASP A 315 -8.84 14.66 -4.46
N LEU A 316 -10.06 14.38 -4.94
CA LEU A 316 -11.19 13.99 -4.09
C LEU A 316 -11.31 12.47 -3.92
N HIS A 317 -10.39 11.67 -4.47
CA HIS A 317 -10.45 10.20 -4.39
C HIS A 317 -9.10 9.60 -3.97
N VAL A 318 -8.82 9.59 -2.66
CA VAL A 318 -7.59 9.04 -2.10
C VAL A 318 -7.88 7.91 -1.10
N HIS A 319 -7.14 6.80 -1.22
CA HIS A 319 -7.21 5.64 -0.32
C HIS A 319 -5.97 5.53 0.59
N SER A 320 -6.18 4.99 1.81
CA SER A 320 -5.13 4.69 2.79
C SER A 320 -5.07 3.20 3.16
N ASP A 321 -4.06 2.79 3.95
CA ASP A 321 -3.80 1.40 4.39
C ASP A 321 -4.93 0.74 5.18
N ASP A 322 -5.85 1.55 5.71
CA ASP A 322 -7.06 1.11 6.37
C ASP A 322 -8.01 0.33 5.44
N THR A 323 -7.83 0.48 4.12
CA THR A 323 -8.53 -0.24 3.06
C THR A 323 -7.56 -0.84 2.04
N VAL A 324 -7.19 -0.07 1.01
CA VAL A 324 -6.47 -0.56 -0.19
C VAL A 324 -5.17 0.20 -0.47
N GLY A 325 -4.92 1.27 0.27
CA GLY A 325 -3.70 2.06 0.17
C GLY A 325 -2.46 1.30 0.66
N THR A 326 -1.30 1.80 0.23
CA THR A 326 0.00 1.22 0.54
C THR A 326 0.61 1.79 1.81
N GLU A 327 0.23 3.01 2.18
CA GLU A 327 0.74 3.77 3.32
C GLU A 327 -0.41 4.28 4.22
N ASP A 328 -0.06 4.68 5.44
CA ASP A 328 -1.03 5.16 6.44
C ASP A 328 -1.63 6.54 6.11
N SER A 329 -2.77 6.86 6.72
CA SER A 329 -3.47 8.13 6.48
C SER A 329 -2.62 9.36 6.82
N ILE A 330 -1.72 9.28 7.80
CA ILE A 330 -0.82 10.40 8.13
C ILE A 330 0.14 10.62 6.97
N TYR A 331 0.77 9.56 6.46
CA TYR A 331 1.62 9.62 5.28
C TYR A 331 0.85 10.25 4.11
N ASN A 332 -0.34 9.76 3.79
CA ASN A 332 -1.11 10.21 2.63
C ASN A 332 -1.50 11.69 2.71
N PHE A 333 -2.01 12.13 3.86
CA PHE A 333 -2.42 13.52 4.05
C PHE A 333 -1.22 14.47 4.03
N SER A 334 -0.11 14.09 4.69
CA SER A 334 1.14 14.84 4.61
C SER A 334 1.72 14.87 3.20
N TYR A 335 1.63 13.76 2.45
CA TYR A 335 2.11 13.69 1.06
C TYR A 335 1.28 14.61 0.15
N GLY A 336 -0.06 14.54 0.24
CA GLY A 336 -0.97 15.40 -0.51
C GLY A 336 -0.65 16.89 -0.30
N ARG A 337 -0.44 17.29 0.96
CA ARG A 337 -0.12 18.67 1.34
C ARG A 337 1.30 19.10 0.95
N GLU A 338 2.30 18.32 1.32
CA GLU A 338 3.71 18.76 1.32
C GLU A 338 4.45 18.44 0.03
N VAL A 339 4.03 17.38 -0.67
CA VAL A 339 4.68 16.87 -1.87
C VAL A 339 3.83 17.18 -3.10
N ALA A 340 2.58 16.71 -3.13
CA ALA A 340 1.69 16.93 -4.27
C ALA A 340 1.21 18.38 -4.37
N GLY A 341 1.30 19.17 -3.30
CA GLY A 341 0.89 20.57 -3.28
C GLY A 341 -0.61 20.76 -3.48
N LEU A 342 -1.42 19.82 -2.99
CA LEU A 342 -2.89 19.91 -3.04
C LEU A 342 -3.38 20.95 -2.02
N ASP A 343 -4.36 21.75 -2.43
CA ASP A 343 -5.14 22.61 -1.53
C ASP A 343 -6.34 21.85 -0.93
N VAL A 344 -6.87 20.85 -1.67
CA VAL A 344 -8.04 20.05 -1.28
C VAL A 344 -7.77 18.55 -1.45
N LEU A 345 -8.11 17.73 -0.46
CA LEU A 345 -7.96 16.27 -0.52
C LEU A 345 -9.25 15.57 -0.06
N GLY A 346 -9.68 14.52 -0.76
CA GLY A 346 -10.77 13.64 -0.34
C GLY A 346 -10.23 12.30 0.16
N TYR A 347 -10.47 11.99 1.42
CA TYR A 347 -10.22 10.66 1.97
C TYR A 347 -11.43 9.78 1.69
N THR A 348 -11.34 8.86 0.74
CA THR A 348 -12.48 8.03 0.27
C THR A 348 -12.22 6.56 0.52
N ALA A 349 -12.43 6.11 1.75
CA ALA A 349 -12.22 4.71 2.12
C ALA A 349 -13.25 3.79 1.45
N ASN A 350 -12.85 2.59 1.02
CA ASN A 350 -13.80 1.57 0.60
C ASN A 350 -14.74 1.20 1.76
N ASP A 351 -16.01 1.52 1.59
CA ASP A 351 -17.02 1.47 2.65
C ASP A 351 -17.20 0.08 3.25
N PHE A 352 -17.02 -0.96 2.44
CA PHE A 352 -17.18 -2.35 2.86
C PHE A 352 -16.02 -2.90 3.66
N GLN A 353 -14.82 -2.31 3.52
CA GLN A 353 -13.61 -2.79 4.19
C GLN A 353 -13.29 -2.03 5.47
N ILE A 354 -13.61 -0.73 5.50
CA ILE A 354 -13.29 0.14 6.63
C ILE A 354 -14.11 -0.23 7.87
N THR A 355 -13.45 -0.41 9.02
CA THR A 355 -14.15 -0.62 10.30
C THR A 355 -14.58 0.71 10.89
N LYS A 356 -15.58 0.70 11.78
CA LYS A 356 -16.05 1.92 12.44
C LYS A 356 -14.92 2.60 13.21
N GLU A 357 -14.12 1.83 13.94
CA GLU A 357 -13.04 2.35 14.79
C GLU A 357 -11.97 3.06 13.95
N ARG A 358 -11.63 2.50 12.78
CA ARG A 358 -10.67 3.11 11.85
C ARG A 358 -11.24 4.36 11.19
N TRP A 359 -12.50 4.32 10.77
CA TRP A 359 -13.20 5.49 10.25
C TRP A 359 -13.19 6.66 11.24
N ASP A 360 -13.66 6.41 12.47
CA ASP A 360 -13.72 7.42 13.52
C ASP A 360 -12.32 8.01 13.78
N ALA A 361 -11.29 7.16 13.86
CA ALA A 361 -9.91 7.60 14.08
C ALA A 361 -9.40 8.48 12.93
N THR A 362 -9.68 8.14 11.67
CA THR A 362 -9.28 8.97 10.52
C THR A 362 -10.06 10.27 10.46
N VAL A 363 -11.35 10.30 10.79
CA VAL A 363 -12.11 11.56 10.88
C VAL A 363 -11.53 12.48 11.96
N GLN A 364 -11.11 11.94 13.12
CA GLN A 364 -10.39 12.73 14.14
C GLN A 364 -9.05 13.26 13.62
N LEU A 365 -8.30 12.45 12.86
CA LEU A 365 -7.07 12.90 12.23
C LEU A 365 -7.33 14.05 11.23
N ILE A 366 -8.36 13.93 10.40
CA ILE A 366 -8.79 14.97 9.45
C ILE A 366 -9.06 16.29 10.18
N LYS A 367 -9.85 16.26 11.26
CA LYS A 367 -10.13 17.44 12.10
C LYS A 367 -8.85 18.10 12.62
N SER A 368 -7.87 17.29 13.03
CA SER A 368 -6.60 17.81 13.56
C SER A 368 -5.66 18.42 12.49
N LEU A 369 -5.84 18.07 11.22
CA LEU A 369 -4.98 18.48 10.12
C LEU A 369 -5.60 19.53 9.20
N ASN A 370 -6.92 19.69 9.23
CA ASN A 370 -7.64 20.67 8.43
C ASN A 370 -7.29 22.09 8.82
N GLU A 371 -6.90 22.89 7.83
CA GLU A 371 -6.60 24.30 7.99
C GLU A 371 -7.28 25.10 6.87
N PRO A 372 -8.50 25.62 7.10
CA PRO A 372 -9.24 26.40 6.11
C PRO A 372 -8.41 27.53 5.50
N GLY A 373 -8.44 27.64 4.17
CA GLY A 373 -7.64 28.61 3.42
C GLY A 373 -6.21 28.17 3.10
N LYS A 374 -5.75 27.02 3.63
CA LYS A 374 -4.44 26.43 3.29
C LYS A 374 -4.54 25.00 2.78
N PHE A 375 -5.17 24.11 3.54
CA PHE A 375 -5.31 22.70 3.19
C PHE A 375 -6.56 22.12 3.83
N VAL A 376 -7.49 21.62 3.00
CA VAL A 376 -8.76 21.05 3.46
C VAL A 376 -8.86 19.61 3.03
N ILE A 377 -9.10 18.73 4.00
CA ILE A 377 -9.37 17.31 3.80
C ILE A 377 -10.85 17.07 4.06
N TYR A 378 -11.55 16.56 3.06
CA TYR A 378 -12.92 16.10 3.19
C TYR A 378 -12.94 14.61 3.51
N PRO A 379 -13.64 14.18 4.58
CA PRO A 379 -13.94 12.78 4.76
C PRO A 379 -14.89 12.32 3.65
N GLY A 380 -14.78 11.05 3.28
CA GLY A 380 -15.60 10.46 2.25
C GLY A 380 -15.48 8.94 2.23
N THR A 381 -16.35 8.31 1.47
CA THR A 381 -16.32 6.86 1.26
C THR A 381 -16.43 6.56 -0.22
N GLU A 382 -15.80 5.48 -0.65
CA GLU A 382 -16.15 4.84 -1.91
C GLU A 382 -17.19 3.76 -1.58
N TRP A 383 -18.47 4.05 -1.88
CA TRP A 383 -19.54 3.06 -1.83
C TRP A 383 -19.34 2.02 -2.93
N CYS A 384 -19.28 0.76 -2.52
CA CYS A 384 -18.71 -0.32 -3.34
C CYS A 384 -19.75 -1.21 -4.03
N GLY A 385 -20.59 -0.61 -4.87
CA GLY A 385 -21.59 -1.30 -5.69
C GLY A 385 -21.02 -2.25 -6.74
N ASN A 386 -21.70 -3.36 -7.02
CA ASN A 386 -21.48 -4.07 -8.29
C ASN A 386 -22.10 -3.23 -9.42
N SER A 387 -21.52 -3.22 -10.63
CA SER A 387 -22.05 -2.46 -11.77
C SER A 387 -23.53 -2.77 -12.05
N ALA A 388 -23.97 -4.01 -11.81
CA ALA A 388 -25.38 -4.42 -11.93
C ALA A 388 -26.31 -3.82 -10.86
N ALA A 389 -25.75 -3.29 -9.78
CA ALA A 389 -26.45 -2.59 -8.69
C ALA A 389 -26.14 -1.08 -8.68
N GLY A 390 -25.52 -0.55 -9.74
CA GLY A 390 -25.16 0.87 -9.91
C GLY A 390 -23.65 1.16 -9.95
N GLY A 391 -22.83 0.27 -9.40
CA GLY A 391 -21.36 0.37 -9.40
C GLY A 391 -20.78 1.41 -8.43
N ASP A 392 -19.46 1.52 -8.40
CA ASP A 392 -18.74 2.31 -7.39
C ASP A 392 -19.11 3.81 -7.44
N HIS A 393 -19.34 4.43 -6.28
CA HIS A 393 -19.65 5.87 -6.14
C HIS A 393 -18.90 6.45 -4.94
N ASN A 394 -18.25 7.60 -5.12
CA ASN A 394 -17.73 8.34 -3.97
C ASN A 394 -18.83 9.16 -3.32
N VAL A 395 -18.86 9.14 -1.99
CA VAL A 395 -19.62 10.04 -1.14
C VAL A 395 -18.60 10.95 -0.45
N VAL A 396 -18.55 12.23 -0.81
CA VAL A 396 -17.70 13.22 -0.13
C VAL A 396 -18.58 14.10 0.75
N PHE A 397 -18.27 14.16 2.05
CA PHE A 397 -19.01 14.95 3.03
C PHE A 397 -18.42 16.36 3.09
N LEU A 398 -19.18 17.36 2.62
CA LEU A 398 -18.69 18.74 2.45
C LEU A 398 -18.76 19.60 3.71
N GLU A 399 -19.58 19.21 4.68
CA GLU A 399 -19.73 19.96 5.92
C GLU A 399 -18.49 19.88 6.80
N ASN A 400 -18.36 20.85 7.71
CA ASN A 400 -17.32 20.81 8.73
C ASN A 400 -17.57 19.61 9.66
N PRO A 401 -16.67 18.61 9.72
CA PRO A 401 -16.88 17.40 10.50
C PRO A 401 -16.92 17.65 12.03
N ASP A 402 -16.50 18.83 12.49
CA ASP A 402 -16.66 19.25 13.90
C ASP A 402 -18.08 19.66 14.28
N GLU A 403 -18.81 20.26 13.35
CA GLU A 403 -20.19 20.70 13.56
C GLU A 403 -21.19 19.63 13.12
N TYR A 404 -20.90 18.97 12.00
CA TYR A 404 -21.75 17.97 11.36
C TYR A 404 -20.91 16.71 11.06
N PRO A 405 -20.78 15.79 12.04
CA PRO A 405 -20.07 14.55 11.84
C PRO A 405 -20.65 13.74 10.67
N PRO A 406 -19.82 13.14 9.79
CA PRO A 406 -20.29 12.33 8.68
C PRO A 406 -21.24 11.21 9.13
N GLU A 407 -22.35 11.05 8.41
CA GLU A 407 -23.32 9.97 8.59
C GLU A 407 -22.79 8.64 8.00
N PHE A 408 -21.73 8.11 8.63
CA PHE A 408 -21.10 6.84 8.29
C PHE A 408 -20.42 6.20 9.53
N PRO A 409 -20.47 4.88 9.73
CA PRO A 409 -21.11 3.87 8.87
C PRO A 409 -22.61 3.70 9.08
N PHE A 410 -23.20 4.48 9.98
CA PHE A 410 -24.64 4.53 10.21
C PHE A 410 -25.17 5.93 9.94
N ASP A 411 -26.39 6.01 9.44
CA ASP A 411 -27.10 7.29 9.31
C ASP A 411 -27.61 7.78 10.67
N ARG A 412 -28.18 8.99 10.70
CA ARG A 412 -28.73 9.59 11.93
C ARG A 412 -29.89 8.80 12.57
N HIS A 413 -30.49 7.84 11.85
CA HIS A 413 -31.56 6.97 12.33
C HIS A 413 -31.05 5.59 12.77
N GLY A 414 -29.75 5.33 12.64
CA GLY A 414 -29.11 4.06 12.96
C GLY A 414 -29.19 3.02 11.84
N ASN A 415 -29.61 3.40 10.62
CA ASN A 415 -29.57 2.51 9.47
C ASN A 415 -28.14 2.38 8.94
N VAL A 416 -27.81 1.25 8.33
CA VAL A 416 -26.48 1.00 7.75
C VAL A 416 -26.30 1.85 6.48
N ALA A 417 -25.29 2.73 6.48
CA ALA A 417 -24.99 3.65 5.38
C ALA A 417 -23.90 3.14 4.40
N ARG A 418 -23.34 1.96 4.67
CA ARG A 418 -22.40 1.26 3.77
C ARG A 418 -23.10 0.22 2.91
N SER A 419 -22.46 -0.20 1.82
CA SER A 419 -22.90 -1.27 0.92
C SER A 419 -23.07 -2.62 1.63
N PHE A 420 -22.04 -3.11 2.30
CA PHE A 420 -22.04 -4.30 3.19
C PHE A 420 -20.75 -4.26 4.02
N GLU A 421 -20.53 -5.20 4.94
CA GLU A 421 -19.26 -5.28 5.69
C GLU A 421 -18.49 -6.56 5.33
N TRP A 422 -17.26 -6.40 4.84
CA TRP A 422 -16.37 -7.52 4.55
C TRP A 422 -14.90 -7.11 4.63
N SER A 423 -14.23 -7.58 5.67
CA SER A 423 -12.80 -7.38 5.91
C SER A 423 -12.18 -8.65 6.53
N GLU A 424 -10.85 -8.69 6.65
CA GLU A 424 -10.11 -9.81 7.25
C GLU A 424 -10.61 -10.18 8.66
N ASN A 425 -11.04 -9.19 9.43
CA ASN A 425 -11.56 -9.36 10.79
C ASN A 425 -13.09 -9.13 10.87
N GLY A 426 -13.75 -9.03 9.72
CA GLY A 426 -15.16 -8.74 9.60
C GLY A 426 -16.06 -9.96 9.82
N PRO A 427 -17.38 -9.78 9.65
CA PRO A 427 -18.34 -10.88 9.74
C PRO A 427 -18.09 -11.93 8.64
N LYS A 428 -18.50 -13.16 8.91
CA LYS A 428 -18.47 -14.27 7.93
C LYS A 428 -19.63 -14.21 6.94
N ASP A 429 -20.75 -13.64 7.38
CA ASP A 429 -21.97 -13.50 6.59
C ASP A 429 -21.98 -12.15 5.89
N LEU A 430 -22.28 -12.15 4.60
CA LEU A 430 -22.46 -10.93 3.82
C LEU A 430 -23.91 -10.47 3.94
N VAL A 431 -24.11 -9.35 4.63
CA VAL A 431 -25.41 -8.71 4.80
C VAL A 431 -25.38 -7.34 4.11
N PRO A 432 -26.31 -7.04 3.18
CA PRO A 432 -26.37 -5.73 2.54
C PRO A 432 -26.81 -4.64 3.55
N GLY A 433 -26.20 -3.47 3.42
CA GLY A 433 -26.64 -2.21 4.02
C GLY A 433 -27.40 -1.38 2.99
N ALA A 434 -26.95 -0.15 2.72
CA ALA A 434 -27.51 0.72 1.68
C ALA A 434 -27.24 0.11 0.29
N TRP A 435 -28.16 -0.74 -0.19
CA TRP A 435 -28.02 -1.48 -1.43
C TRP A 435 -29.38 -1.79 -2.07
N PRO A 436 -29.61 -1.51 -3.36
CA PRO A 436 -28.64 -1.07 -4.39
C PRO A 436 -28.39 0.45 -4.35
N LEU A 437 -27.82 1.02 -5.42
CA LEU A 437 -27.50 2.45 -5.54
C LEU A 437 -28.66 3.39 -5.20
N ASP A 438 -29.91 3.00 -5.47
CA ASP A 438 -31.11 3.75 -5.08
C ASP A 438 -31.17 4.02 -3.56
N GLU A 439 -30.75 3.04 -2.75
CA GLU A 439 -30.71 3.20 -1.29
C GLU A 439 -29.56 4.12 -0.87
N LEU A 440 -28.40 4.08 -1.54
CA LEU A 440 -27.33 5.05 -1.30
C LEU A 440 -27.83 6.49 -1.55
N TYR A 441 -28.54 6.71 -2.66
CA TYR A 441 -29.16 8.00 -2.94
C TYR A 441 -30.17 8.38 -1.87
N ALA A 442 -31.03 7.45 -1.45
CA ALA A 442 -32.00 7.70 -0.39
C ALA A 442 -31.34 8.05 0.96
N THR A 443 -30.19 7.44 1.29
CA THR A 443 -29.43 7.72 2.52
C THR A 443 -29.06 9.20 2.64
N TYR A 444 -28.64 9.82 1.52
CA TYR A 444 -28.11 11.19 1.51
C TYR A 444 -29.04 12.24 0.88
N ALA A 445 -30.18 11.83 0.30
CA ALA A 445 -31.10 12.72 -0.43
C ALA A 445 -31.65 13.92 0.37
N LYS A 446 -31.78 13.78 1.70
CA LYS A 446 -32.29 14.85 2.58
C LYS A 446 -31.36 16.07 2.66
N ASP A 447 -30.10 15.90 2.28
CA ASP A 447 -29.03 16.89 2.43
C ASP A 447 -28.07 16.83 1.23
N ALA A 448 -28.65 16.78 0.03
CA ALA A 448 -27.90 16.55 -1.21
C ALA A 448 -26.87 17.65 -1.52
N ASP A 449 -27.10 18.89 -1.08
CA ASP A 449 -26.19 20.03 -1.34
C ASP A 449 -24.86 19.92 -0.57
N ASN A 450 -24.84 19.12 0.50
CA ASN A 450 -23.69 18.92 1.37
C ASN A 450 -22.94 17.60 1.12
N HIS A 451 -23.37 16.84 0.10
CA HIS A 451 -22.77 15.57 -0.26
C HIS A 451 -22.45 15.54 -1.76
N LEU A 452 -21.19 15.31 -2.14
CA LEU A 452 -20.88 14.99 -3.53
C LEU A 452 -21.01 13.49 -3.73
N LEU A 453 -21.86 13.10 -4.68
CA LEU A 453 -22.09 11.71 -5.08
C LEU A 453 -21.50 11.50 -6.47
N ILE A 454 -20.21 11.16 -6.51
CA ILE A 454 -19.41 11.14 -7.74
C ILE A 454 -19.35 9.71 -8.28
N PRO A 455 -19.88 9.43 -9.49
CA PRO A 455 -19.76 8.11 -10.12
C PRO A 455 -18.29 7.76 -10.36
N HIS A 456 -17.84 6.60 -9.89
CA HIS A 456 -16.45 6.17 -10.01
C HIS A 456 -16.24 5.13 -11.12
N VAL A 457 -15.23 5.34 -11.97
CA VAL A 457 -14.81 4.38 -12.99
C VAL A 457 -13.40 3.91 -12.66
N GLY A 458 -13.30 2.84 -11.87
CA GLY A 458 -12.03 2.23 -11.50
C GLY A 458 -12.09 0.70 -11.55
N GLY A 459 -11.84 0.06 -10.40
CA GLY A 459 -11.79 -1.40 -10.30
C GLY A 459 -13.10 -2.07 -10.71
N ARG A 460 -14.22 -1.60 -10.15
CA ARG A 460 -15.55 -1.80 -10.75
C ARG A 460 -15.99 -0.48 -11.36
N ARG A 461 -16.87 -0.56 -12.35
CA ARG A 461 -17.35 0.63 -13.06
C ARG A 461 -18.73 1.01 -12.55
N CYS A 462 -18.94 2.28 -12.26
CA CYS A 462 -20.27 2.84 -12.12
C CYS A 462 -21.10 2.63 -13.40
N ASN A 463 -22.42 2.57 -13.24
CA ASN A 463 -23.35 2.66 -14.33
C ASN A 463 -23.74 4.12 -14.54
N LEU A 464 -23.12 4.80 -15.51
CA LEU A 464 -23.40 6.21 -15.80
C LEU A 464 -24.85 6.50 -16.22
N GLY A 465 -25.61 5.47 -16.61
CA GLY A 465 -27.05 5.59 -16.86
C GLY A 465 -27.89 5.72 -15.59
N TRP A 466 -27.33 5.37 -14.43
CA TRP A 466 -27.99 5.46 -13.11
C TRP A 466 -27.32 6.59 -12.34
N HIS A 467 -27.87 7.79 -12.46
CA HIS A 467 -27.36 8.98 -11.78
C HIS A 467 -28.51 9.78 -11.19
N HIS A 468 -28.24 10.48 -10.10
CA HIS A 468 -29.20 11.38 -9.47
C HIS A 468 -28.96 12.81 -10.00
N PRO A 469 -29.95 13.44 -10.68
CA PRO A 469 -29.72 14.66 -11.46
C PRO A 469 -29.47 15.92 -10.61
N ASN A 470 -29.83 15.87 -9.31
CA ASN A 470 -29.72 16.99 -8.38
C ASN A 470 -28.62 16.79 -7.32
N SER A 471 -27.92 15.65 -7.32
CA SER A 471 -26.76 15.46 -6.46
C SER A 471 -25.57 15.99 -7.22
N SER A 472 -24.97 17.06 -6.72
CA SER A 472 -23.83 17.73 -7.34
C SER A 472 -22.72 16.73 -7.64
N ALA A 473 -22.32 16.66 -8.92
CA ALA A 473 -21.11 15.98 -9.37
C ALA A 473 -19.95 16.98 -9.41
#